data_AF-A0A7L7IU17-F1
#
_entry.id   AF-A0A7L7IU17-F1
#
_cell.length_a   1.000
_cell.length_b   1.000
_cell.length_c   1.000
_cell.angle_alpha   90.00
_cell.angle_beta   90.00
_cell.angle_gamma   90.00
#
_symmetry.space_group_name_H-M   'P 1'
#
loop_
_entity.id
_entity.type
_entity.pdbx_description
1 polymer ?
#
loop_
_entity_poly.entity_id
_entity_poly.type
_entity_poly.pdbx_seq_one_letter_code
_entity_poly.pdbx_strand_id
1 'polypeptide(L)' 'MAHEFSLEKAKEKAHQAEIICRMMEVYPNKMDCTEIEAVASLLSKLTGDVCAWLVEEQAIKDKK' A
#
# COMPACT_ATOMS: atom_id res chain seq x y z
N MET A 1 15.94 13.84 11.03
CA MET A 1 14.89 14.14 10.03
C MET A 1 13.65 13.39 10.52
N ALA A 2 12.59 14.11 10.86
CA ALA A 2 11.35 13.48 11.30
C ALA A 2 10.80 12.70 10.11
N HIS A 3 10.75 11.38 10.21
CA HIS A 3 10.16 10.54 9.18
C HIS A 3 8.65 10.82 9.21
N GLU A 4 8.18 11.69 8.32
CA GLU A 4 6.76 12.09 8.21
C GLU A 4 5.87 10.86 7.95
N PHE A 5 6.49 9.80 7.44
CA PHE A 5 5.97 8.46 7.25
C PHE A 5 6.68 7.48 8.20
N SER A 6 5.95 6.93 9.17
CA SER A 6 6.49 6.01 10.19
C SER A 6 6.24 4.55 9.83
N LEU A 7 6.96 3.63 10.49
CA LEU A 7 6.70 2.18 10.40
C LEU A 7 5.21 1.86 10.68
N GLU A 8 4.57 2.54 11.64
CA GLU A 8 3.16 2.32 11.95
C GLU A 8 2.24 2.72 10.78
N LYS A 9 2.53 3.85 10.09
CA LYS A 9 1.80 4.23 8.87
C LYS A 9 2.04 3.25 7.72
N ALA A 10 3.27 2.72 7.59
CA ALA A 10 3.58 1.70 6.60
C ALA A 10 2.79 0.41 6.85
N LYS A 11 2.72 -0.05 8.10
CA LYS A 11 1.90 -1.21 8.51
C LYS A 11 0.42 -0.98 8.23
N GLU A 12 -0.10 0.19 8.57
CA GLU A 12 -1.50 0.54 8.34
C GLU A 12 -1.84 0.48 6.84
N LYS A 13 -1.02 1.09 5.99
CA LYS A 13 -1.24 1.07 4.54
C LYS A 13 -1.11 -0.33 3.94
N ALA A 14 -0.15 -1.13 4.40
CA ALA A 14 -0.02 -2.53 3.99
C ALA A 14 -1.27 -3.35 4.39
N HIS A 15 -1.80 -3.12 5.59
CA HIS A 15 -3.01 -3.78 6.06
C HIS A 15 -4.25 -3.36 5.25
N GLN A 16 -4.38 -2.08 4.91
CA GLN A 16 -5.44 -1.60 4.04
C GLN A 16 -5.37 -2.24 2.65
N ALA A 17 -4.18 -2.37 2.06
CA ALA A 17 -3.99 -3.03 0.78
C ALA A 17 -4.44 -4.51 0.83
N GLU A 18 -4.09 -5.24 1.89
CA GLU A 18 -4.52 -6.62 2.11
C GLU A 18 -6.05 -6.76 2.21
N ILE A 19 -6.72 -5.86 2.94
CA ILE A 19 -8.18 -5.86 3.04
C ILE A 19 -8.81 -5.67 1.66
N ILE A 20 -8.30 -4.72 0.87
CA ILE A 20 -8.80 -4.47 -0.49
C ILE A 20 -8.63 -5.70 -1.38
N CYS A 21 -7.46 -6.36 -1.37
CA CYS A 21 -7.23 -7.59 -2.12
C CYS A 21 -8.27 -8.66 -1.74
N ARG A 22 -8.51 -8.89 -0.45
CA ARG A 22 -9.54 -9.85 0.01
C ARG A 22 -10.94 -9.47 -0.44
N MET A 23 -11.29 -8.19 -0.41
CA MET A 23 -12.59 -7.72 -0.90
C MET A 23 -12.77 -8.03 -2.40
N MET A 24 -11.72 -7.84 -3.21
CA MET A 24 -11.73 -8.16 -4.63
C MET A 24 -11.84 -9.67 -4.89
N GLU A 25 -11.16 -10.50 -4.10
CA GLU A 25 -11.19 -11.96 -4.23
C GLU A 25 -12.57 -12.55 -3.88
N VAL A 26 -13.27 -11.97 -2.90
CA VAL A 26 -14.60 -12.43 -2.46
C VAL A 26 -15.72 -11.90 -3.36
N TYR A 27 -15.53 -10.75 -4.02
CA TYR A 27 -16.55 -10.12 -4.88
C TYR A 27 -16.07 -9.76 -6.30
N PRO A 28 -15.44 -10.68 -7.05
CA PRO A 28 -14.84 -10.35 -8.36
C PRO A 28 -15.89 -9.98 -9.43
N ASN A 29 -17.15 -10.39 -9.28
CA ASN A 29 -18.20 -10.19 -10.29
C ASN A 29 -19.17 -9.06 -9.98
N LYS A 30 -18.82 -8.14 -9.08
CA LYS A 30 -19.68 -7.00 -8.68
C LYS A 30 -19.14 -5.63 -9.03
N MET A 31 -17.89 -5.54 -9.46
CA MET A 31 -17.24 -4.27 -9.78
C MET A 31 -17.25 -4.05 -11.29
N ASP A 32 -17.64 -2.85 -11.72
CA ASP A 32 -17.45 -2.42 -13.11
C ASP A 32 -16.00 -2.00 -13.39
N CYS A 33 -15.69 -1.70 -14.66
CA CYS A 33 -14.34 -1.30 -15.05
C CYS A 33 -13.84 -0.03 -14.32
N THR A 34 -14.73 0.94 -14.07
CA THR A 34 -14.38 2.19 -13.40
C THR A 34 -14.05 1.94 -11.93
N GLU A 35 -14.81 1.06 -11.28
CA GLU A 35 -14.56 0.63 -9.90
C GLU A 35 -13.25 -0.14 -9.79
N ILE A 36 -12.95 -1.03 -10.74
CA ILE A 36 -11.68 -1.75 -10.80
C ILE A 36 -10.51 -0.78 -10.98
N GLU A 37 -10.60 0.20 -11.88
CA GLU A 37 -9.57 1.23 -12.08
C GLU A 37 -9.33 2.07 -10.81
N ALA A 38 -10.40 2.46 -10.12
CA ALA A 38 -10.32 3.19 -8.86
C ALA A 38 -9.62 2.37 -7.77
N VAL A 39 -9.99 1.10 -7.62
CA VAL A 39 -9.39 0.18 -6.64
C VAL A 39 -7.92 -0.09 -6.98
N ALA A 40 -7.59 -0.30 -8.25
CA ALA A 40 -6.21 -0.49 -8.70
C ALA A 40 -5.35 0.75 -8.42
N SER A 41 -5.89 1.95 -8.66
CA SER A 41 -5.21 3.22 -8.37
C SER A 41 -4.96 3.39 -6.87
N LEU A 42 -5.95 3.03 -6.03
CA LEU A 42 -5.81 3.06 -4.58
C LEU A 42 -4.74 2.05 -4.09
N LEU A 43 -4.78 0.81 -4.60
CA LEU A 43 -3.78 -0.21 -4.30
C LEU A 43 -2.37 0.24 -4.70
N SER A 44 -2.21 0.83 -5.89
CA SER A 44 -0.92 1.36 -6.34
C SER A 44 -0.38 2.43 -5.41
N LYS A 45 -1.24 3.30 -4.88
CA LYS A 45 -0.83 4.34 -3.92
C LYS A 45 -0.42 3.72 -2.58
N LEU A 46 -1.26 2.83 -2.02
CA LEU A 46 -0.98 2.21 -0.73
C LEU A 46 0.30 1.38 -0.76
N THR A 47 0.48 0.55 -1.77
CA THR A 47 1.66 -0.30 -1.91
C THR A 47 2.90 0.48 -2.35
N GLY A 48 2.73 1.53 -3.16
CA GLY A 48 3.79 2.46 -3.53
C GLY A 48 4.38 3.20 -2.33
N ASP A 49 3.52 3.75 -1.46
CA ASP A 49 3.94 4.43 -0.23
C ASP A 49 4.74 3.49 0.69
N VAL A 50 4.29 2.24 0.85
CA VAL A 50 4.99 1.22 1.64
C VAL A 50 6.34 0.84 1.02
N CYS A 51 6.38 0.66 -0.31
CA CYS A 51 7.60 0.32 -1.03
C CYS A 51 8.66 1.43 -0.89
N ALA A 52 8.26 2.69 -1.12
CA ALA A 52 9.15 3.84 -0.97
C ALA A 52 9.76 3.90 0.43
N TRP A 53 8.93 3.71 1.47
CA TRP A 53 9.41 3.68 2.85
C TRP A 53 10.39 2.54 3.12
N LEU A 54 10.09 1.32 2.66
CA LEU A 54 11.00 0.18 2.84
C LEU A 54 12.36 0.41 2.17
N VAL A 55 12.37 1.02 0.98
CA VAL A 55 13.61 1.39 0.27
C VAL A 55 14.41 2.42 1.05
N GLU A 56 13.76 3.47 1.56
CA GLU A 56 14.40 4.48 2.39
C GLU A 56 15.00 3.89 3.68
N GLU A 57 14.23 3.06 4.38
CA GLU A 57 14.67 2.38 5.60
C GLU A 57 15.84 1.42 5.35
N GLN A 58 15.81 0.66 4.25
CA GLN A 58 16.94 -0.20 3.89
C GLN A 58 18.19 0.63 3.61
N ALA A 59 18.07 1.72 2.85
CA ALA A 59 19.19 2.63 2.58
C ALA A 59 19.74 3.30 3.85
N ILE A 60 18.92 3.55 4.87
CA ILE A 60 19.36 4.02 6.19
C ILE A 60 20.12 2.93 6.95
N LYS A 61 19.64 1.69 6.90
CA LYS A 61 20.31 0.54 7.54
C LYS A 61 21.66 0.23 6.91
N ASP A 62 21.76 0.28 5.58
CA ASP A 62 23.00 -0.03 4.84
C ASP A 62 24.11 1.03 5.03
N LYS A 63 23.75 2.23 5.48
CA LYS A 63 24.67 3.33 5.80
C LYS A 63 25.17 3.30 7.25
N LYS A 64 24.66 2.40 8.09
CA LYS A 64 25.06 2.22 9.48
C LYS A 64 25.99 1.03 9.64
#